data_AF-A0A7I8DQ51-F1
#
_entry.id   AF-A0A7I8DQ51-F1
#
_cell.length_a   1.000
_cell.length_b   1.000
_cell.length_c   1.000
_cell.angle_alpha   90.00
_cell.angle_beta   90.00
_cell.angle_gamma   90.00
#
_symmetry.space_group_name_H-M   'P 1'
#
loop_
_entity.id
_entity.type
_entity.pdbx_description
1 polymer ?
#
loop_
_entity_poly.entity_id
_entity_poly.type
_entity_poly.pdbx_seq_one_letter_code
_entity_poly.pdbx_strand_id
1 'polypeptide(L)' 'MKEKTNNLEQSFLELNDIIKKLESEEISLEDSFTLYQEGIKLLKSCNDSIDRVEKQLIILGESGDPVAV' A
#
# COMPACT_ATOMS: atom_id res chain seq x y z
N MET A 1 21.97 -8.07 5.62
CA MET A 1 20.74 -8.70 5.11
C MET A 1 19.59 -8.13 5.93
N LYS A 2 18.76 -7.24 5.36
CA LYS A 2 17.56 -6.72 6.03
C LYS A 2 16.35 -7.16 5.23
N GLU A 3 15.45 -7.80 5.94
CA GLU A 3 14.31 -8.56 5.45
C GLU A 3 13.34 -7.73 4.60
N LYS A 4 12.71 -8.42 3.65
CA LYS A 4 11.70 -7.96 2.69
C LYS A 4 10.36 -7.62 3.36
N THR A 5 10.38 -6.85 4.44
CA THR A 5 9.18 -6.47 5.21
C THR A 5 8.75 -5.02 4.98
N ASN A 6 9.39 -4.32 4.04
CA ASN A 6 9.23 -2.86 3.90
C ASN A 6 8.22 -2.41 2.83
N ASN A 7 7.51 -3.28 2.09
CA ASN A 7 6.76 -2.76 0.93
C ASN A 7 5.53 -1.93 1.31
N LEU A 8 4.70 -2.41 2.24
CA LEU A 8 3.47 -1.70 2.64
C LEU A 8 3.75 -0.48 3.53
N GLU A 9 4.66 -0.63 4.51
CA GLU A 9 5.05 0.48 5.39
C GLU A 9 5.69 1.63 4.60
N GLN A 10 6.56 1.33 3.63
CA GLN A 10 7.11 2.35 2.74
C GLN A 10 6.03 3.00 1.87
N SER A 11 5.09 2.22 1.31
CA SER A 11 3.96 2.82 0.61
C SER A 11 3.14 3.74 1.52
N PHE A 12 2.90 3.40 2.79
CA PHE A 12 2.20 4.32 3.69
C PHE A 12 3.00 5.59 4.01
N LEU A 13 4.33 5.50 4.06
CA LEU A 13 5.19 6.68 4.20
C LEU A 13 5.12 7.57 2.97
N GLU A 14 5.24 6.99 1.77
CA GLU A 14 5.13 7.71 0.50
C GLU A 14 3.75 8.37 0.34
N LEU A 15 2.67 7.66 0.71
CA LEU A 15 1.31 8.22 0.68
C LEU A 15 1.16 9.42 1.60
N ASN A 16 1.71 9.35 2.82
CA ASN A 16 1.69 10.47 3.75
C ASN A 16 2.45 11.69 3.21
N ASP A 17 3.58 11.48 2.53
CA ASP A 17 4.33 12.57 1.93
C ASP A 17 3.61 13.17 0.72
N ILE A 18 2.90 12.36 -0.06
CA ILE A 18 1.99 12.85 -1.12
C ILE A 18 0.91 13.73 -0.51
N ILE A 19 0.26 13.29 0.58
CA ILE A 19 -0.79 14.06 1.26
C ILE A 19 -0.25 15.40 1.76
N LYS A 20 0.91 15.42 2.44
CA LYS A 20 1.53 16.67 2.91
C LYS A 20 1.81 17.66 1.76
N LYS A 21 2.26 17.14 0.61
CA LYS A 21 2.51 17.99 -0.58
C LYS A 21 1.21 18.55 -1.14
N LEU A 22 0.14 17.74 -1.18
CA LEU A 22 -1.18 18.17 -1.63
C LEU A 22 -1.83 19.21 -0.69
N GLU A 23 -1.50 19.19 0.60
CA GLU A 23 -1.95 20.18 1.59
C GLU A 23 -1.14 21.49 1.55
N SER A 24 -0.03 21.54 0.80
CA SER A 24 0.79 22.74 0.70
C SER A 24 0.09 23.84 -0.10
N GLU A 25 0.08 25.06 0.42
CA GLU A 25 -0.49 26.24 -0.26
C GLU A 25 0.28 26.66 -1.52
N GLU A 26 1.51 26.16 -1.71
CA GLU A 26 2.38 26.48 -2.86
C GLU A 26 2.25 25.48 -4.02
N ILE A 27 1.41 24.45 -3.89
CA ILE A 27 1.26 23.43 -4.93
C ILE A 27 0.50 23.98 -6.16
N SER A 28 1.05 23.74 -7.34
CA SER A 28 0.36 24.07 -8.58
C SER A 28 -0.78 23.06 -8.86
N LEU A 29 -1.78 23.48 -9.64
CA LEU A 29 -2.87 22.59 -10.04
C LEU A 29 -2.35 21.35 -10.79
N GLU A 30 -1.37 21.53 -11.68
CA GLU A 30 -0.78 20.44 -12.47
C GLU A 30 -0.02 19.44 -11.58
N ASP A 31 0.75 19.95 -10.62
CA ASP A 31 1.45 19.11 -9.64
C ASP A 31 0.46 18.38 -8.73
N SER A 32 -0.65 19.03 -8.35
CA SER A 32 -1.70 18.40 -7.54
C SER A 32 -2.36 17.23 -8.28
N PHE A 33 -2.60 17.34 -9.58
CA PHE A 33 -3.11 16.25 -10.39
C PHE A 33 -2.13 15.10 -10.50
N THR A 34 -0.84 15.41 -10.66
CA THR A 34 0.23 14.43 -10.74
C THR A 34 0.35 13.64 -9.44
N LEU A 35 0.45 14.34 -8.30
CA LEU A 35 0.53 13.75 -6.97
C LEU A 35 -0.72 12.94 -6.60
N TYR A 36 -1.91 13.42 -6.99
CA TYR A 36 -3.15 12.67 -6.81
C TYR A 36 -3.13 11.34 -7.59
N GLN A 37 -2.72 11.36 -8.86
CA GLN A 37 -2.59 10.13 -9.65
C GLN A 37 -1.57 9.15 -9.06
N GLU A 38 -0.46 9.68 -8.54
CA GLU A 38 0.57 8.89 -7.85
C GLU A 38 0.00 8.22 -6.59
N GLY A 39 -0.71 8.98 -5.75
CA GLY A 39 -1.36 8.46 -4.54
C GLY A 39 -2.39 7.37 -4.84
N ILE A 40 -3.19 7.53 -5.89
CA ILE A 40 -4.15 6.51 -6.33
C ILE A 40 -3.46 5.22 -6.80
N LYS A 41 -2.37 5.32 -7.57
CA LYS A 41 -1.59 4.16 -8.00
C LYS A 41 -0.99 3.42 -6.80
N LEU A 42 -0.46 4.19 -5.85
CA LEU A 42 0.14 3.66 -4.64
C LEU A 42 -0.89 2.90 -3.79
N LEU A 43 -2.06 3.49 -3.58
CA LEU A 43 -3.17 2.86 -2.86
C LEU A 43 -3.62 1.57 -3.54
N LYS A 44 -3.68 1.55 -4.86
CA LYS A 44 -3.99 0.33 -5.63
C LYS A 44 -2.96 -0.76 -5.37
N SER A 45 -1.67 -0.42 -5.40
CA SER A 45 -0.60 -1.38 -5.13
C SER A 45 -0.64 -1.94 -3.70
N CYS A 46 -1.02 -1.11 -2.71
CA CYS A 46 -1.26 -1.57 -1.35
C CYS A 46 -2.39 -2.58 -1.27
N ASN A 47 -3.54 -2.29 -1.90
CA ASN A 47 -4.68 -3.20 -1.94
C ASN A 47 -4.31 -4.54 -2.60
N ASP A 48 -3.63 -4.50 -3.75
CA ASP A 48 -3.17 -5.71 -4.45
C ASP A 48 -2.21 -6.56 -3.58
N SER A 49 -1.37 -5.89 -2.78
CA SER A 49 -0.46 -6.57 -1.86
C SER A 49 -1.20 -7.26 -0.71
N ILE A 50 -2.22 -6.61 -0.15
CA ILE A 50 -3.06 -7.16 0.92
C ILE A 50 -3.88 -8.35 0.40
N ASP A 51 -4.57 -8.19 -0.73
CA ASP A 51 -5.35 -9.26 -1.38
C ASP A 51 -4.49 -10.50 -1.68
N ARG A 52 -3.24 -10.30 -2.10
CA ARG A 52 -2.30 -11.41 -2.29
C ARG A 52 -2.00 -12.15 -0.99
N VAL A 53 -1.78 -11.44 0.11
CA VAL A 53 -1.52 -12.06 1.41
C VAL A 53 -2.77 -12.81 1.90
N GLU A 54 -3.95 -12.22 1.78
CA GLU A 54 -5.23 -12.87 2.12
C GLU A 54 -5.43 -14.17 1.34
N LYS A 55 -5.20 -14.16 0.02
CA LYS A 55 -5.28 -15.36 -0.81
C LYS A 55 -4.26 -16.43 -0.41
N GLN A 56 -3.03 -16.03 -0.04
CA GLN A 56 -2.04 -16.98 0.45
C GLN A 56 -2.45 -17.61 1.78
N LEU A 57 -3.08 -16.85 2.68
CA LEU A 57 -3.62 -17.38 3.93
C LEU A 57 -4.78 -18.35 3.69
N ILE A 58 -5.66 -18.07 2.73
CA ILE A 58 -6.76 -18.98 2.37
C ILE A 58 -6.21 -20.31 1.84
N ILE A 59 -5.28 -20.27 0.89
CA ILE A 59 -4.66 -21.49 0.34
C ILE A 59 -3.98 -22.29 1.45
N LEU A 60 -3.28 -21.64 2.38
CA LEU A 60 -2.64 -22.30 3.51
C LEU A 60 -3.67 -22.95 4.46
N GLY A 61 -4.80 -22.28 4.71
CA GLY A 61 -5.90 -22.81 5.52
C GLY A 61 -6.66 -23.96 4.85
N GLU A 62 -6.80 -23.97 3.53
CA GLU A 62 -7.41 -25.06 2.77
C GLU A 62 -6.50 -26.29 2.62
N SER A 63 -5.17 -26.12 2.77
CA SER A 63 -4.17 -27.19 2.60
C SER A 63 -4.04 -28.16 3.79
N GLY A 64 -4.89 -28.03 4.82
CA GLY A 64 -5.02 -29.01 5.89
C GLY A 64 -4.05 -28.82 7.05
N ASP A 65 -4.37 -27.88 7.93
CA ASP A 65 -4.18 -28.06 9.37
C ASP A 65 -5.31 -27.30 10.08
N PRO A 66 -6.20 -27.98 10.83
CA PRO A 66 -7.16 -27.28 11.65
C PRO A 66 -6.38 -26.54 12.73
N VAL A 67 -6.20 -25.24 12.56
CA VAL A 67 -5.83 -24.38 13.68
C VAL A 67 -7.02 -24.44 14.63
N ALA A 68 -6.90 -25.33 15.61
CA ALA A 68 -7.82 -25.47 16.72
C ALA A 68 -7.93 -24.10 17.41
N VAL A 69 -9.10 -23.48 17.26
CA VAL A 69 -9.64 -22.46 18.15
C VAL A 69 -10.74 -23.07 18.98
#